data_AF-A0A855FP71-F1
#
_entry.id   AF-A0A855FP71-F1
#
_cell.length_a   1.000
_cell.length_b   1.000
_cell.length_c   1.000
_cell.angle_alpha   90.00
_cell.angle_beta   90.00
_cell.angle_gamma   90.00
#
_symmetry.space_group_name_H-M   'P 1'
#
loop_
_entity.id
_entity.type
_entity.pdbx_description
1 polymer ?
#
loop_
_entity_poly.entity_id
_entity_poly.type
_entity_poly.pdbx_seq_one_letter_code
_entity_poly.pdbx_strand_id
1 'polypeptide(L)'
;MSTAIQQFRRDAPRLIAESLAKKQAEHEKFISYTPKKQARLKLREFYKEFQALSVINKDFSFDPIDSKTLDKFADFLTRELKDIKNPQQLSNTSIFDALWDYGDFKQDEHEQLLSGGLIEEANTRWDRDYQFTKAAKFLARALYADPPDFSKVNAKAAEREKKKEEAKKAKIMSQRAARTYLNVPYTERWTAKQHGARWDKDVKKWYLPEGVEMHEDLKQYACDE
;
A
#
# COMPACT_ATOMS: atom_id res chain seq x y z
N MET A 1 11.26 34.62 48.45
CA MET A 1 11.33 34.07 47.08
C MET A 1 9.96 33.52 46.72
N SER A 2 9.40 33.95 45.59
CA SER A 2 7.98 33.84 45.25
C SER A 2 7.48 32.39 45.16
N THR A 3 6.33 32.09 45.78
CA THR A 3 5.65 30.78 45.83
C THR A 3 5.49 30.15 44.44
N ALA A 4 5.31 31.00 43.42
CA ALA A 4 5.21 30.60 42.01
C ALA A 4 6.49 29.93 41.46
N ILE A 5 7.69 30.36 41.89
CA ILE A 5 8.97 29.78 41.44
C ILE A 5 9.19 28.40 42.08
N GLN A 6 8.71 28.20 43.32
CA GLN A 6 8.77 26.91 44.00
C GLN A 6 7.75 25.91 43.44
N GLN A 7 6.55 26.37 43.05
CA GLN A 7 5.57 25.56 42.32
C GLN A 7 6.10 25.16 40.94
N PHE A 8 6.66 26.10 40.16
CA PHE A 8 7.28 25.80 38.87
C PHE A 8 8.39 24.75 38.98
N ARG A 9 9.27 24.81 39.99
CA ARG A 9 10.31 23.77 40.21
C ARG A 9 9.74 22.39 40.55
N ARG A 10 8.59 22.31 41.23
CA ARG A 10 7.91 21.05 41.54
C ARG A 10 7.17 20.48 40.32
N ASP A 11 6.60 21.36 39.51
CA ASP A 11 5.80 20.99 38.35
C ASP A 11 6.64 20.78 37.08
N ALA A 12 7.81 21.41 36.96
CA ALA A 12 8.74 21.23 35.84
C ALA A 12 9.06 19.75 35.51
N PRO A 13 9.41 18.87 36.46
CA PRO A 13 9.63 17.46 36.14
C PRO A 13 8.35 16.73 35.70
N ARG A 14 7.18 17.13 36.20
CA ARG A 14 5.88 16.59 35.74
C ARG A 14 5.54 17.05 34.33
N LEU A 15 5.74 18.33 34.02
CA LEU A 15 5.56 18.91 32.69
C LEU A 15 6.52 18.27 31.67
N ILE A 16 7.76 17.99 32.08
CA ILE A 16 8.73 17.25 31.26
C ILE A 16 8.27 15.80 31.05
N ALA A 17 7.84 15.10 32.10
CA ALA A 17 7.34 13.73 31.99
C ALA A 17 6.07 13.62 31.13
N GLU A 18 5.11 14.55 31.26
CA GLU A 18 3.92 14.62 30.41
C GLU A 18 4.28 14.92 28.95
N SER A 19 5.21 15.84 28.71
CA SER A 19 5.70 16.13 27.36
C SER A 19 6.41 14.91 26.73
N LEU A 20 7.13 14.14 27.53
CA LEU A 20 7.84 12.93 27.10
C LEU A 20 6.86 11.78 26.84
N ALA A 21 5.87 11.59 27.71
CA ALA A 21 4.79 10.63 27.51
C ALA A 21 3.95 10.98 26.28
N LYS A 22 3.69 12.26 26.03
CA LYS A 22 3.01 12.73 24.82
C LYS A 22 3.80 12.41 23.55
N LYS A 23 5.11 12.70 23.54
CA LYS A 23 6.01 12.34 22.43
C LYS A 23 6.09 10.82 22.22
N GLN A 24 6.11 10.04 23.29
CA GLN A 24 6.07 8.57 23.21
C GLN A 24 4.75 8.06 22.62
N ALA A 25 3.61 8.58 23.09
CA ALA A 25 2.30 8.20 22.56
C ALA A 25 2.12 8.59 21.09
N GLU A 26 2.64 9.76 20.68
CA GLU A 26 2.67 10.19 19.27
C GLU A 26 3.54 9.25 18.43
N HIS A 27 4.69 8.84 18.94
CA HIS A 27 5.58 7.87 18.29
C HIS A 27 4.94 6.48 18.16
N GLU A 28 4.30 5.97 19.21
CA GLU A 28 3.57 4.70 19.19
C GLU A 28 2.41 4.73 18.18
N LYS A 29 1.66 5.84 18.16
CA LYS A 29 0.60 6.08 17.18
C LYS A 29 1.16 6.14 15.77
N PHE A 30 2.32 6.76 15.57
CA PHE A 30 3.00 6.80 14.28
C PHE A 30 3.43 5.40 13.81
N ILE A 31 4.02 4.59 14.71
CA ILE A 31 4.41 3.20 14.42
C ILE A 31 3.21 2.32 14.08
N SER A 32 2.02 2.63 14.61
CA SER A 32 0.79 1.87 14.31
C SER A 32 0.27 2.03 12.87
N TYR A 33 0.72 3.07 12.15
CA TYR A 33 0.28 3.38 10.78
C TYR A 33 0.89 2.45 9.73
N THR A 34 0.29 2.46 8.53
CA THR A 34 0.87 1.77 7.38
C THR A 34 2.12 2.53 6.89
N PRO A 35 3.13 1.87 6.29
CA PRO A 35 4.36 2.47 5.80
C PRO A 35 4.10 3.55 4.77
N LYS A 36 3.11 3.31 3.91
CA LYS A 36 2.58 4.29 2.98
C LYS A 36 2.15 5.59 3.70
N LYS A 37 1.40 5.47 4.79
CA LYS A 37 0.96 6.61 5.59
C LYS A 37 2.10 7.24 6.40
N GLN A 38 3.00 6.43 6.95
CA GLN A 38 4.20 6.89 7.66
C GLN A 38 5.09 7.72 6.73
N ALA A 39 5.32 7.25 5.50
CA ALA A 39 6.13 7.92 4.51
C ALA A 39 5.56 9.26 4.09
N ARG A 40 4.25 9.32 3.80
CA ARG A 40 3.56 10.57 3.49
C ARG A 40 3.65 11.58 4.63
N LEU A 41 3.43 11.15 5.87
CA LEU A 41 3.50 12.04 7.03
C LEU A 41 4.92 12.58 7.24
N LYS A 42 5.94 11.71 7.18
CA LYS A 42 7.35 12.09 7.28
C LYS A 42 7.75 13.08 6.19
N LEU A 43 7.42 12.80 4.94
CA LEU A 43 7.73 13.70 3.84
C LEU A 43 7.02 15.03 3.95
N ARG A 44 5.76 15.06 4.41
CA ARG A 44 5.01 16.32 4.64
C ARG A 44 5.58 17.14 5.78
N GLU A 45 5.95 16.49 6.89
CA GLU A 45 6.57 17.15 8.05
C GLU A 45 7.93 17.73 7.65
N PHE A 46 8.77 16.91 7.01
CA PHE A 46 10.06 17.34 6.49
C PHE A 46 9.91 18.48 5.47
N TYR A 47 8.99 18.36 4.51
CA TYR A 47 8.75 19.42 3.53
C TYR A 47 8.33 20.73 4.19
N LYS A 48 7.49 20.69 5.23
CA LYS A 48 7.09 21.89 5.98
C LYS A 48 8.26 22.54 6.74
N GLU A 49 9.10 21.75 7.37
CA GLU A 49 10.28 22.24 8.09
C GLU A 49 11.29 22.90 7.15
N PHE A 50 11.48 22.32 5.96
CA PHE A 50 12.46 22.79 4.99
C PHE A 50 11.95 23.87 4.04
N GLN A 51 10.63 23.98 3.83
CA GLN A 51 10.02 25.12 3.11
C GLN A 51 10.35 26.46 3.79
N ALA A 52 10.52 26.48 5.11
CA ALA A 52 10.92 27.67 5.85
C ALA A 52 12.43 27.98 5.76
N LEU A 53 13.25 26.98 5.43
CA LEU A 53 14.73 27.06 5.38
C LEU A 53 15.29 27.27 3.95
N SER A 54 14.45 27.13 2.92
CA SER A 54 14.80 27.20 1.49
C SER A 54 15.32 28.58 1.03
N VAL A 55 15.28 29.61 1.89
CA VAL A 55 15.76 30.96 1.58
C VAL A 55 17.29 31.08 1.59
N ILE A 56 18.04 30.10 2.15
CA ILE A 56 19.45 30.31 2.53
C ILE A 56 20.48 29.71 1.55
N ASN A 57 20.13 28.74 0.71
CA ASN A 57 21.07 28.14 -0.26
C ASN A 57 20.52 28.17 -1.69
N LYS A 58 21.13 29.00 -2.56
CA LYS A 58 20.75 29.29 -3.96
C LYS A 58 20.83 28.10 -4.95
N ASP A 59 21.06 26.88 -4.47
CA ASP A 59 21.31 25.68 -5.29
C ASP A 59 20.15 24.66 -5.29
N PHE A 60 19.02 25.00 -4.66
CA PHE A 60 17.84 24.13 -4.58
C PHE A 60 16.57 24.95 -4.81
N SER A 61 15.84 24.67 -5.89
CA SER A 61 14.47 25.17 -6.02
C SER A 61 13.53 24.23 -5.28
N PHE A 62 12.91 24.72 -4.21
CA PHE A 62 11.73 24.12 -3.60
C PHE A 62 10.52 24.94 -4.02
N ASP A 63 10.34 25.13 -5.33
CA ASP A 63 9.05 25.59 -5.86
C ASP A 63 7.94 24.78 -5.20
N PRO A 64 6.79 25.38 -4.86
CA PRO A 64 5.76 24.74 -4.06
C PRO A 64 5.37 23.40 -4.68
N ILE A 65 5.78 22.30 -4.04
CA ILE A 65 5.41 20.95 -4.44
C ILE A 65 4.04 20.70 -3.84
N ASP A 66 3.07 20.41 -4.70
CA ASP A 66 1.73 20.08 -4.26
C ASP A 66 1.74 18.89 -3.30
N SER A 67 0.93 18.98 -2.24
CA SER A 67 0.78 17.88 -1.26
C SER A 67 0.39 16.55 -1.91
N LYS A 68 -0.35 16.61 -3.03
CA LYS A 68 -0.74 15.45 -3.83
C LYS A 68 0.46 14.82 -4.54
N THR A 69 1.40 15.65 -5.02
CA THR A 69 2.62 15.18 -5.69
C THR A 69 3.60 14.60 -4.68
N LEU A 70 3.75 15.24 -3.51
CA LEU A 70 4.54 14.71 -2.41
C LEU A 70 4.02 13.35 -1.92
N ASP A 71 2.70 13.18 -1.84
CA ASP A 71 2.08 11.91 -1.50
C ASP A 71 2.32 10.83 -2.56
N LYS A 72 2.22 11.18 -3.84
CA LYS A 72 2.54 10.25 -4.93
C LYS A 72 4.00 9.84 -4.92
N PHE A 73 4.90 10.77 -4.65
CA PHE A 73 6.32 10.47 -4.50
C PHE A 73 6.58 9.54 -3.30
N ALA A 74 5.95 9.79 -2.15
CA ALA A 74 6.01 8.89 -1.00
C ALA A 74 5.53 7.48 -1.35
N ASP A 75 4.43 7.37 -2.09
CA ASP A 75 3.86 6.10 -2.51
C ASP A 75 4.81 5.34 -3.44
N PHE A 76 5.34 6.03 -4.45
CA PHE A 76 6.32 5.49 -5.40
C PHE A 76 7.54 4.92 -4.66
N LEU A 77 8.14 5.73 -3.78
CA LEU A 77 9.28 5.34 -2.96
C LEU A 77 8.99 4.09 -2.10
N THR A 78 7.83 4.02 -1.46
CA THR A 78 7.46 2.82 -0.67
C THR A 78 7.21 1.58 -1.51
N ARG A 79 6.86 1.74 -2.80
CA ARG A 79 6.64 0.64 -3.75
C ARG A 79 7.96 0.07 -4.22
N GLU A 80 8.83 0.92 -4.77
CA GLU A 80 10.10 0.50 -5.36
C GLU A 80 11.04 -0.13 -4.33
N LEU A 81 10.97 0.32 -3.07
CA LEU A 81 11.88 -0.18 -2.04
C LEU A 81 11.31 -1.31 -1.19
N LYS A 82 10.14 -1.83 -1.54
CA LYS A 82 9.51 -2.94 -0.82
C LYS A 82 10.43 -4.17 -0.75
N ASP A 83 11.22 -4.39 -1.80
CA ASP A 83 12.03 -5.60 -1.96
C ASP A 83 13.50 -5.39 -1.55
N ILE A 84 13.89 -4.18 -1.15
CA ILE A 84 15.25 -3.88 -0.69
C ILE A 84 15.43 -4.38 0.75
N LYS A 85 16.36 -5.33 0.92
CA LYS A 85 16.82 -5.76 2.24
C LYS A 85 17.67 -4.65 2.86
N ASN A 86 17.23 -4.12 4.00
CA ASN A 86 17.92 -3.06 4.77
C ASN A 86 18.16 -1.74 4.00
N PRO A 87 17.10 -0.97 3.72
CA PRO A 87 17.23 0.33 3.05
C PRO A 87 18.10 1.35 3.82
N GLN A 88 18.32 1.14 5.12
CA GLN A 88 19.21 1.96 5.98
C GLN A 88 20.70 1.82 5.63
N GLN A 89 21.10 0.72 4.98
CA GLN A 89 22.49 0.45 4.62
C GLN A 89 22.86 0.99 3.24
N LEU A 90 21.88 1.43 2.45
CA LEU A 90 22.13 2.10 1.19
C LEU A 90 22.67 3.50 1.48
N SER A 91 23.91 3.76 1.05
CA SER A 91 24.48 5.11 1.10
C SER A 91 23.65 6.08 0.24
N ASN A 92 23.72 7.38 0.54
CA ASN A 92 22.90 8.41 -0.13
C ASN A 92 22.93 8.36 -1.67
N THR A 93 24.06 7.97 -2.26
CA THR A 93 24.24 7.80 -3.71
C THR A 93 23.63 6.48 -4.19
N SER A 94 23.82 5.41 -3.41
CA SER A 94 23.37 4.05 -3.74
C SER A 94 21.86 3.86 -3.73
N ILE A 95 21.08 4.71 -3.04
CA ILE A 95 19.61 4.63 -3.05
C ILE A 95 19.06 4.95 -4.43
N PHE A 96 19.60 5.96 -5.11
CA PHE A 96 19.18 6.33 -6.46
C PHE A 96 19.76 5.41 -7.53
N ASP A 97 20.95 4.85 -7.29
CA ASP A 97 21.48 3.75 -8.11
C ASP A 97 20.58 2.51 -8.02
N ALA A 98 20.08 2.18 -6.83
CA ALA A 98 19.18 1.05 -6.57
C ALA A 98 17.75 1.28 -7.10
N LEU A 99 17.31 2.53 -7.17
CA LEU A 99 16.04 2.90 -7.81
C LEU A 99 16.13 2.82 -9.34
N TRP A 100 17.32 2.56 -9.91
CA TRP A 100 17.70 2.85 -11.29
C TRP A 100 17.33 4.28 -11.62
N ASP A 101 18.28 5.21 -11.79
CA ASP A 101 18.05 6.67 -11.93
C ASP A 101 16.94 7.09 -12.94
N TYR A 102 16.47 6.15 -13.78
CA TYR A 102 15.39 6.15 -14.77
C TYR A 102 14.08 5.44 -14.39
N GLY A 103 13.77 5.27 -13.09
CA GLY A 103 12.75 4.37 -12.52
C GLY A 103 11.47 4.08 -13.34
N ASP A 104 10.91 2.87 -13.16
CA ASP A 104 9.69 2.41 -13.87
C ASP A 104 8.41 3.13 -13.35
N PHE A 105 8.23 4.37 -13.82
CA PHE A 105 7.10 5.21 -13.48
C PHE A 105 5.85 4.75 -14.22
N LYS A 106 4.74 4.65 -13.50
CA LYS A 106 3.44 4.57 -14.17
C LYS A 106 3.14 5.89 -14.88
N GLN A 107 2.37 5.85 -15.95
CA GLN A 107 2.04 7.04 -16.74
C GLN A 107 1.41 8.17 -15.90
N ASP A 108 0.57 7.83 -14.92
CA ASP A 108 -0.06 8.79 -14.01
C ASP A 108 0.89 9.32 -12.91
N GLU A 109 1.89 8.53 -12.52
CA GLU A 109 2.95 8.95 -11.60
C GLU A 109 3.91 9.89 -12.31
N HIS A 110 4.32 9.52 -13.53
CA HIS A 110 5.21 10.28 -14.39
C HIS A 110 4.72 11.72 -14.60
N GLU A 111 3.51 11.91 -15.13
CA GLU A 111 2.97 13.24 -15.41
C GLU A 111 2.92 14.12 -14.16
N GLN A 112 2.59 13.51 -13.01
CA GLN A 112 2.43 14.26 -11.78
C GLN A 112 3.78 14.58 -11.09
N LEU A 113 4.76 13.69 -11.18
CA LEU A 113 6.10 13.95 -10.67
C LEU A 113 6.84 14.97 -11.54
N LEU A 114 6.63 14.93 -12.86
CA LEU A 114 7.21 15.88 -13.81
C LEU A 114 6.63 17.28 -13.62
N SER A 115 5.29 17.38 -13.58
CA SER A 115 4.61 18.68 -13.34
C SER A 115 4.92 19.28 -11.97
N GLY A 116 5.21 18.46 -10.96
CA GLY A 116 5.63 18.93 -9.64
C GLY A 116 7.13 19.07 -9.44
N GLY A 117 7.95 18.98 -10.49
CA GLY A 117 9.39 19.27 -10.43
C GLY A 117 10.24 18.26 -9.64
N LEU A 118 9.73 17.04 -9.42
CA LEU A 118 10.46 15.97 -8.75
C LEU A 118 11.27 15.11 -9.74
N ILE A 119 10.88 15.11 -11.00
CA ILE A 119 11.65 14.52 -12.10
C ILE A 119 11.80 15.55 -13.21
N GLU A 120 12.84 15.41 -14.02
CA GLU A 120 13.13 16.23 -15.19
C GLU A 120 13.58 15.35 -16.36
N GLU A 121 13.41 15.83 -17.59
CA GLU A 121 13.90 15.14 -18.79
C GLU A 121 15.43 15.10 -18.75
N ALA A 122 16.02 13.90 -18.78
CA ALA A 122 17.46 13.75 -18.85
C ALA A 122 17.92 13.98 -20.29
N ASN A 123 18.91 14.85 -20.45
CA ASN A 123 19.55 15.08 -21.75
C ASN A 123 20.60 14.00 -22.01
N THR A 124 20.15 12.75 -22.15
CA THR A 124 20.99 11.60 -22.52
C THR A 124 20.81 11.25 -23.99
N ARG A 125 21.80 10.53 -24.53
CA ARG A 125 21.91 10.18 -25.96
C ARG A 125 20.80 9.25 -26.48
N TRP A 126 19.90 8.78 -25.63
CA TRP A 126 18.84 7.80 -25.92
C TRP A 126 17.46 8.41 -25.58
N ASP A 127 16.43 8.00 -26.34
CA ASP A 127 15.10 8.62 -26.30
C ASP A 127 14.41 8.47 -24.93
N ARG A 128 14.26 9.61 -24.23
CA ARG A 128 13.38 9.87 -23.08
C ARG A 128 13.65 9.04 -21.82
N ASP A 129 14.82 9.28 -21.26
CA ASP A 129 15.12 8.92 -19.90
C ASP A 129 14.81 10.13 -18.98
N TYR A 130 14.05 9.93 -17.90
CA TYR A 130 13.80 10.96 -16.89
C TYR A 130 14.75 10.76 -15.72
N GLN A 131 15.20 11.84 -15.09
CA GLN A 131 16.05 11.78 -13.90
C GLN A 131 15.38 12.47 -12.71
N PHE A 132 15.69 12.01 -11.50
CA PHE A 132 15.22 12.66 -10.28
C PHE A 132 15.93 13.99 -10.06
N THR A 133 15.17 15.05 -9.77
CA THR A 133 15.74 16.35 -9.42
C THR A 133 16.46 16.29 -8.08
N LYS A 134 17.33 17.27 -7.81
CA LYS A 134 18.05 17.38 -6.54
C LYS A 134 17.09 17.45 -5.33
N ALA A 135 15.91 18.05 -5.51
CA ALA A 135 14.86 18.14 -4.50
C ALA A 135 14.23 16.77 -4.22
N ALA A 136 13.89 16.00 -5.26
CA ALA A 136 13.43 14.62 -5.10
C ALA A 136 14.49 13.76 -4.43
N LYS A 137 15.77 13.95 -4.81
CA LYS A 137 16.89 13.23 -4.21
C LYS A 137 16.99 13.50 -2.70
N PHE A 138 16.80 14.76 -2.31
CA PHE A 138 16.81 15.18 -0.92
C PHE A 138 15.60 14.65 -0.12
N LEU A 139 14.40 14.70 -0.70
CA LEU A 139 13.19 14.19 -0.08
C LEU A 139 13.26 12.68 0.14
N ALA A 140 13.71 11.91 -0.85
CA ALA A 140 13.87 10.47 -0.66
C ALA A 140 14.89 10.19 0.46
N ARG A 141 16.03 10.88 0.46
CA ARG A 141 17.02 10.76 1.55
C ARG A 141 16.39 11.00 2.92
N ALA A 142 15.57 12.04 3.07
CA ALA A 142 14.90 12.36 4.32
C ALA A 142 13.98 11.24 4.80
N LEU A 143 13.28 10.58 3.87
CA LEU A 143 12.45 9.43 4.17
C LEU A 143 13.26 8.22 4.66
N TYR A 144 14.51 8.06 4.22
CA TYR A 144 15.39 6.92 4.56
C TYR A 144 16.32 7.13 5.73
N ALA A 145 16.53 8.37 6.19
CA ALA A 145 17.25 8.63 7.43
C ALA A 145 16.58 7.88 8.61
N ASP A 146 15.24 7.82 8.60
CA ASP A 146 14.44 6.99 9.48
C ASP A 146 13.39 6.24 8.64
N PRO A 147 13.66 5.05 8.10
CA PRO A 147 12.69 4.42 7.21
C PRO A 147 11.44 3.98 7.98
N PRO A 148 10.27 3.98 7.32
CA PRO A 148 9.08 3.32 7.85
C PRO A 148 9.41 1.88 8.27
N ASP A 149 8.91 1.43 9.43
CA ASP A 149 9.12 0.05 9.87
C ASP A 149 8.26 -0.89 9.00
N PHE A 150 8.87 -1.44 7.95
CA PHE A 150 8.21 -2.37 7.02
C PHE A 150 8.00 -3.77 7.63
N SER A 151 8.65 -4.10 8.77
CA SER A 151 8.55 -5.42 9.39
C SER A 151 7.13 -5.75 9.85
N LYS A 152 6.40 -4.76 10.40
CA LYS A 152 5.01 -4.90 10.84
C LYS A 152 4.01 -5.00 9.69
N VAL A 153 4.41 -4.62 8.48
CA VAL A 153 3.52 -4.54 7.32
C VAL A 153 3.54 -5.78 6.50
N ASN A 154 4.61 -6.56 6.57
CA ASN A 154 4.57 -7.95 6.15
C ASN A 154 3.56 -8.74 7.02
N ALA A 155 3.45 -8.45 8.32
CA ALA A 155 2.46 -9.10 9.19
C ALA A 155 1.00 -8.68 8.90
N LYS A 156 0.71 -7.37 8.84
CA LYS A 156 -0.65 -6.87 8.53
C LYS A 156 -1.07 -7.09 7.07
N ALA A 157 -0.14 -7.08 6.12
CA ALA A 157 -0.43 -7.44 4.74
C ALA A 157 -0.69 -8.95 4.61
N ALA A 158 0.06 -9.79 5.33
CA ALA A 158 -0.23 -11.22 5.42
C ALA A 158 -1.59 -11.51 6.06
N GLU A 159 -1.99 -10.75 7.10
CA GLU A 159 -3.34 -10.85 7.68
C GLU A 159 -4.44 -10.41 6.70
N ARG A 160 -4.24 -9.32 5.96
CA ARG A 160 -5.22 -8.86 4.95
C ARG A 160 -5.33 -9.81 3.76
N GLU A 161 -4.22 -10.38 3.31
CA GLU A 161 -4.22 -11.40 2.26
C GLU A 161 -4.84 -12.70 2.76
N LYS A 162 -4.57 -13.13 4.00
CA LYS A 162 -5.33 -14.23 4.65
C LYS A 162 -6.82 -13.93 4.71
N LYS A 163 -7.22 -12.73 5.13
CA LYS A 163 -8.63 -12.33 5.23
C LYS A 163 -9.33 -12.24 3.87
N LYS A 164 -8.61 -11.83 2.81
CA LYS A 164 -9.09 -11.90 1.42
C LYS A 164 -9.21 -13.35 0.94
N GLU A 165 -8.23 -14.20 1.23
CA GLU A 165 -8.24 -15.61 0.88
C GLU A 165 -9.39 -16.34 1.60
N GLU A 166 -9.62 -16.03 2.87
CA GLU A 166 -10.76 -16.50 3.68
C GLU A 166 -12.08 -15.97 3.14
N ALA A 167 -12.19 -14.69 2.78
CA ALA A 167 -13.39 -14.13 2.16
C ALA A 167 -13.66 -14.75 0.77
N LYS A 168 -12.61 -15.04 -0.01
CA LYS A 168 -12.71 -15.70 -1.31
C LYS A 168 -13.15 -17.16 -1.14
N LYS A 169 -12.58 -17.87 -0.16
CA LYS A 169 -12.98 -19.23 0.21
C LYS A 169 -14.41 -19.29 0.74
N ALA A 170 -14.80 -18.35 1.61
CA ALA A 170 -16.15 -18.24 2.13
C ALA A 170 -17.17 -17.95 1.01
N LYS A 171 -16.83 -17.07 0.07
CA LYS A 171 -17.65 -16.81 -1.12
C LYS A 171 -17.77 -18.07 -2.00
N ILE A 172 -16.68 -18.79 -2.23
CA ILE A 172 -16.70 -20.04 -2.99
C ILE A 172 -17.52 -21.12 -2.28
N MET A 173 -17.42 -21.24 -0.94
CA MET A 173 -18.21 -22.19 -0.15
C MET A 173 -19.70 -21.84 -0.16
N SER A 174 -20.06 -20.57 0.04
CA SER A 174 -21.45 -20.12 -0.07
C SER A 174 -22.01 -20.38 -1.47
N GLN A 175 -21.24 -20.10 -2.53
CA GLN A 175 -21.62 -20.42 -3.91
C GLN A 175 -21.71 -21.91 -4.19
N ARG A 176 -21.05 -22.79 -3.42
CA ARG A 176 -21.19 -24.24 -3.53
C ARG A 176 -22.42 -24.75 -2.77
N ALA A 177 -22.72 -24.17 -1.61
CA ALA A 177 -23.88 -24.53 -0.80
C ALA A 177 -25.22 -24.16 -1.47
N ALA A 178 -25.25 -23.10 -2.28
CA ALA A 178 -26.45 -22.68 -3.02
C ALA A 178 -26.69 -23.49 -4.32
N ARG A 179 -25.91 -24.53 -4.60
CA ARG A 179 -26.04 -25.36 -5.82
C ARG A 179 -26.86 -26.60 -5.54
N THR A 180 -27.80 -26.89 -6.43
CA THR A 180 -28.50 -28.19 -6.44
C THR A 180 -27.68 -29.19 -7.22
N TYR A 181 -27.22 -30.26 -6.57
CA TYR A 181 -26.45 -31.32 -7.22
C TYR A 181 -27.36 -32.37 -7.87
N LEU A 182 -26.95 -32.83 -9.05
CA LEU A 182 -27.66 -33.81 -9.87
C LEU A 182 -26.76 -35.03 -10.14
N ASN A 183 -27.34 -36.22 -10.09
CA ASN A 183 -26.65 -37.48 -10.37
C ASN A 183 -26.97 -37.96 -11.80
N VAL A 184 -26.53 -37.19 -12.79
CA VAL A 184 -26.80 -37.49 -14.21
C VAL A 184 -25.77 -38.50 -14.76
N PRO A 185 -26.21 -39.64 -15.30
CA PRO A 185 -25.33 -40.59 -15.99
C PRO A 185 -24.62 -39.95 -17.19
N TYR A 186 -23.43 -40.45 -17.54
CA TYR A 186 -22.64 -39.88 -18.64
C TYR A 186 -23.37 -39.90 -20.01
N THR A 187 -24.26 -40.88 -20.22
CA THR A 187 -25.09 -40.99 -21.43
C THR A 187 -26.00 -39.78 -21.63
N GLU A 188 -26.47 -39.15 -20.55
CA GLU A 188 -27.45 -38.06 -20.58
C GLU A 188 -26.86 -36.70 -20.22
N ARG A 189 -25.53 -36.60 -20.21
CA ARG A 189 -24.79 -35.34 -19.97
C ARG A 189 -25.18 -34.20 -20.89
N TRP A 190 -25.66 -34.50 -22.10
CA TRP A 190 -26.07 -33.50 -23.08
C TRP A 190 -27.35 -32.79 -22.65
N THR A 191 -28.31 -33.53 -22.09
CA THR A 191 -29.55 -33.01 -21.53
C THR A 191 -29.25 -32.05 -20.37
N ALA A 192 -28.40 -32.48 -19.43
CA ALA A 192 -27.96 -31.62 -18.32
C ALA A 192 -27.27 -30.33 -18.80
N LYS A 193 -26.38 -30.44 -19.81
CA LYS A 193 -25.70 -29.28 -20.38
C LYS A 193 -26.64 -28.34 -21.14
N GLN A 194 -27.66 -28.87 -21.84
CA GLN A 194 -28.66 -28.05 -22.53
C GLN A 194 -29.51 -27.22 -21.57
N HIS A 195 -29.86 -27.78 -20.40
CA HIS A 195 -30.61 -27.09 -19.37
C HIS A 195 -29.74 -26.23 -18.43
N GLY A 196 -28.50 -25.92 -18.80
CA GLY A 196 -27.64 -25.00 -18.05
C GLY A 196 -26.95 -25.60 -16.83
N ALA A 197 -26.98 -26.92 -16.63
CA ALA A 197 -26.21 -27.58 -15.59
C ALA A 197 -24.71 -27.50 -15.90
N ARG A 198 -23.91 -27.36 -14.85
CA ARG A 198 -22.44 -27.29 -14.91
C ARG A 198 -21.85 -28.49 -14.19
N TRP A 199 -20.69 -28.95 -14.66
CA TRP A 199 -19.97 -30.03 -13.99
C TRP A 199 -19.08 -29.46 -12.87
N ASP A 200 -19.26 -29.95 -11.64
CA ASP A 200 -18.34 -29.69 -10.52
C ASP A 200 -17.25 -30.76 -10.52
N LYS A 201 -15.99 -30.37 -10.80
CA LYS A 201 -14.87 -31.30 -10.84
C LYS A 201 -14.48 -31.83 -9.47
N ASP A 202 -14.76 -31.07 -8.40
CA ASP A 202 -14.38 -31.43 -7.04
C ASP A 202 -15.32 -32.50 -6.47
N VAL A 203 -16.62 -32.33 -6.68
CA VAL A 203 -17.66 -33.27 -6.24
C VAL A 203 -17.92 -34.38 -7.28
N LYS A 204 -17.43 -34.19 -8.52
CA LYS A 204 -17.69 -35.06 -9.67
C LYS A 204 -19.18 -35.30 -9.91
N LYS A 205 -19.96 -34.22 -9.81
CA LYS A 205 -21.41 -34.22 -10.01
C LYS A 205 -21.82 -33.04 -10.89
N TRP A 206 -22.95 -33.18 -11.56
CA TRP A 206 -23.60 -32.05 -12.21
C TRP A 206 -24.26 -31.16 -11.16
N TYR A 207 -24.33 -29.86 -11.41
CA TYR A 207 -25.02 -28.92 -10.53
C TYR A 207 -25.74 -27.85 -11.34
N LEU A 208 -26.89 -27.41 -10.81
CA LEU A 208 -27.59 -26.24 -11.30
C LEU A 208 -27.14 -25.01 -10.50
N PRO A 209 -26.67 -23.93 -11.17
CA PRO A 209 -26.38 -22.67 -10.50
C PRO A 209 -27.69 -22.02 -10.01
N GLU A 210 -27.58 -21.23 -8.94
CA GLU A 210 -28.69 -20.48 -8.37
C GLU A 210 -29.33 -19.57 -9.45
N GLY A 211 -30.64 -19.73 -9.68
CA GLY A 211 -31.41 -19.01 -10.71
C GLY A 211 -31.75 -19.81 -11.97
N VAL A 212 -31.31 -21.07 -12.10
CA VAL A 212 -31.77 -21.97 -13.16
C VAL A 212 -32.86 -22.89 -12.61
N GLU A 213 -34.08 -22.78 -13.13
CA GLU A 213 -35.19 -23.64 -12.74
C GLU A 213 -34.93 -25.09 -13.17
N MET A 214 -35.28 -26.02 -12.28
CA MET A 214 -35.09 -27.45 -12.49
C MET A 214 -36.13 -28.00 -13.47
N HIS A 215 -35.68 -28.37 -14.67
CA HIS A 215 -36.53 -28.95 -15.71
C HIS A 215 -37.07 -30.33 -15.30
N GLU A 216 -38.28 -30.70 -15.79
CA GLU A 216 -38.93 -31.97 -15.44
C GLU A 216 -38.08 -33.20 -15.76
N ASP A 217 -37.35 -33.17 -16.88
CA ASP A 217 -36.44 -34.26 -17.30
C ASP A 217 -35.23 -34.44 -16.36
N LEU A 218 -34.91 -33.42 -15.56
CA LEU A 218 -33.82 -33.47 -14.58
C LEU A 218 -34.31 -33.83 -13.18
N LYS A 219 -35.64 -33.85 -12.93
CA LYS A 219 -36.21 -34.22 -11.62
C LYS A 219 -35.87 -35.65 -11.23
N GLN A 220 -35.82 -36.58 -12.19
CA GLN A 220 -35.40 -37.96 -11.94
C GLN A 220 -33.92 -38.10 -11.54
N TYR A 221 -33.11 -37.06 -11.76
CA TYR A 221 -31.69 -37.02 -11.42
C TYR A 221 -31.38 -36.12 -10.23
N ALA A 222 -32.40 -35.54 -9.59
CA ALA A 222 -32.23 -34.88 -8.30
C ALA A 222 -31.68 -35.92 -7.32
N CYS A 223 -30.66 -35.54 -6.54
CA CYS A 223 -30.40 -36.28 -5.32
C CYS A 223 -31.51 -35.92 -4.33
N ASP A 224 -32.53 -36.79 -4.20
CA ASP A 224 -33.37 -36.78 -3.01
C ASP A 224 -32.48 -37.02 -1.78
N GLU A 225 -32.72 -36.28 -0.70
CA GLU A 225 -31.99 -36.37 0.58
C GLU A 225 -32.04 -37.78 1.20
#